data_AF-A0A965BE35-F1
#
_entry.id   AF-A0A965BE35-F1
#
_cell.length_a   1.000
_cell.length_b   1.000
_cell.length_c   1.000
_cell.angle_alpha   90.00
_cell.angle_beta   90.00
_cell.angle_gamma   90.00
#
_symmetry.space_group_name_H-M   'P 1'
#
loop_
_entity.id
_entity.type
_entity.pdbx_description
1 polymer ?
#
loop_
_entity_poly.entity_id
_entity_poly.type
_entity_poly.pdbx_seq_one_letter_code
_entity_poly.pdbx_strand_id
1 'polypeptide(L)'
;MALASLLLIHGAESVLADRALVDALGVRSDYEKTVLEGSELEIGGFAQAIAPSLFADKRVVVLKDLQDLISEVQEEVENYLSALD
;
A
#
# COMPACT_ATOMS: atom_id res chain seq x y z
N MET A 1 2.29 16.48 9.48
CA MET A 1 2.86 16.39 8.12
C MET A 1 1.84 15.69 7.25
N ALA A 2 1.63 16.15 6.02
CA ALA A 2 0.80 15.39 5.07
C ALA A 2 1.56 14.10 4.73
N LEU A 3 0.87 12.95 4.76
CA LEU A 3 1.42 11.74 4.16
C LEU A 3 1.56 12.00 2.67
N ALA A 4 2.72 11.65 2.11
CA ALA A 4 2.91 11.65 0.66
C ALA A 4 1.88 10.71 0.02
N SER A 5 1.51 10.97 -1.25
CA SER A 5 0.63 10.10 -2.02
C SER A 5 1.20 8.67 -2.17
N LEU A 6 2.53 8.53 -2.08
CA LEU A 6 3.25 7.27 -2.07
C LEU A 6 4.32 7.27 -0.97
N LEU A 7 4.40 6.19 -0.21
CA LEU A 7 5.44 5.94 0.79
C LEU A 7 5.99 4.54 0.60
N LEU A 8 7.30 4.44 0.31
CA LEU A 8 8.02 3.18 0.31
C LEU A 8 8.78 3.03 1.63
N ILE A 9 8.49 1.95 2.36
CA ILE A 9 9.23 1.56 3.55
C ILE A 9 10.02 0.30 3.20
N HIS A 10 11.35 0.41 3.25
CA HIS A 10 12.25 -0.71 2.97
C HIS A 10 13.28 -0.83 4.10
N GLY A 11 13.66 -2.06 4.44
CA GLY A 11 14.61 -2.35 5.51
C GLY A 11 14.92 -3.83 5.57
N ALA A 12 16.06 -4.19 6.18
CA ALA A 12 16.44 -5.58 6.37
C ALA A 12 15.62 -6.24 7.50
N GLU A 13 15.18 -5.46 8.49
CA GLU A 13 14.36 -5.94 9.60
C GLU A 13 12.87 -5.55 9.44
N SER A 14 12.01 -6.55 9.30
CA SER A 14 10.54 -6.36 9.20
C SER A 14 9.95 -5.59 10.39
N VAL A 15 10.44 -5.85 11.60
CA VAL A 15 9.99 -5.17 12.83
C VAL A 15 10.25 -3.66 12.77
N LEU A 16 11.36 -3.24 12.16
CA LEU A 16 11.65 -1.80 11.99
C LEU A 16 10.78 -1.18 10.90
N ALA A 17 10.52 -1.90 9.81
CA ALA A 17 9.59 -1.46 8.78
C ALA A 17 8.16 -1.30 9.32
N ASP A 18 7.68 -2.24 10.12
CA ASP A 18 6.37 -2.19 10.77
C ASP A 18 6.28 -1.00 11.74
N ARG A 19 7.33 -0.74 12.51
CA ARG A 19 7.37 0.43 13.39
C ARG A 19 7.31 1.73 12.59
N ALA A 20 8.08 1.85 11.51
CA ALA A 20 8.03 3.01 10.63
C ALA A 20 6.65 3.20 10.01
N LEU A 21 5.96 2.11 9.64
CA LEU A 21 4.58 2.14 9.16
C LEU A 21 3.63 2.69 10.23
N VAL A 22 3.72 2.17 11.46
CA VAL A 22 2.89 2.64 12.59
C VAL A 22 3.16 4.12 12.87
N ASP A 23 4.42 4.55 12.89
CA ASP A 23 4.79 5.94 13.14
C ASP A 23 4.28 6.86 12.02
N ALA A 24 4.38 6.44 10.76
CA ALA A 24 3.85 7.20 9.61
C ALA A 24 2.32 7.30 9.65
N LEU A 25 1.64 6.19 9.90
CA LEU A 25 0.19 6.12 9.96
C LEU A 25 -0.40 6.77 11.22
N GLY A 26 0.34 6.83 12.32
CA GLY A 26 -0.09 7.43 13.58
C GLY A 26 -0.27 8.96 13.53
N VAL A 27 0.22 9.61 12.47
CA VAL A 27 0.06 11.07 12.28
C VAL A 27 -1.39 11.46 12.00
N ARG A 28 -2.22 10.54 11.50
CA ARG A 28 -3.64 10.75 11.19
C ARG A 28 -4.45 9.48 11.46
N SER A 29 -5.71 9.62 11.83
CA SER A 29 -6.63 8.49 12.04
C SER A 29 -7.92 8.59 11.23
N ASP A 30 -8.02 9.62 10.39
CA ASP A 30 -9.20 9.92 9.56
C ASP A 30 -9.08 9.27 8.17
N TYR A 31 -8.91 7.95 8.12
CA TYR A 31 -8.90 7.19 6.88
C TYR A 31 -9.34 5.73 7.08
N GLU A 32 -9.80 5.13 6.00
CA GLU A 32 -10.00 3.68 5.90
C GLU A 32 -8.66 3.00 5.53
N LYS A 33 -8.23 2.00 6.31
CA LYS A 33 -6.99 1.25 6.07
C LYS A 33 -7.30 -0.12 5.48
N THR A 34 -6.68 -0.42 4.34
CA THR A 34 -6.67 -1.76 3.74
C THR A 34 -5.23 -2.28 3.75
N VAL A 35 -5.02 -3.50 4.24
CA VAL A 35 -3.71 -4.16 4.22
C VAL A 35 -3.79 -5.34 3.26
N LEU A 36 -2.83 -5.42 2.36
CA LEU A 36 -2.65 -6.50 1.40
C LEU A 36 -1.32 -7.19 1.71
N GLU A 37 -1.30 -8.51 1.67
CA GLU A 37 -0.07 -9.31 1.79
C GLU A 37 0.36 -9.70 0.37
N GLY A 38 1.60 -9.38 -0.01
CA GLY A 38 2.08 -9.58 -1.38
C GLY A 38 2.03 -11.03 -1.84
N SER A 39 2.31 -11.98 -0.93
CA SER A 39 2.26 -13.42 -1.20
C SER A 39 0.84 -13.97 -1.39
N GLU A 40 -0.19 -13.26 -0.94
CA GLU A 40 -1.60 -13.66 -1.05
C GLU A 40 -2.33 -12.90 -2.17
N LEU A 41 -1.65 -11.96 -2.83
CA LEU A 41 -2.29 -11.07 -3.79
C LEU A 41 -2.40 -11.72 -5.16
N GLU A 42 -3.64 -11.81 -5.66
CA GLU A 42 -3.95 -12.32 -7.00
C GLU A 42 -4.15 -11.16 -8.00
N ILE A 43 -4.09 -11.51 -9.29
CA ILE A 43 -4.29 -10.58 -10.42
C ILE A 43 -5.62 -9.82 -10.25
N GLY A 44 -5.57 -8.49 -10.33
CA GLY A 44 -6.73 -7.61 -10.14
C GLY A 44 -7.12 -7.35 -8.68
N GLY A 45 -6.51 -8.05 -7.72
CA GLY A 45 -6.69 -7.79 -6.29
C GLY A 45 -6.16 -6.42 -5.88
N PHE A 46 -5.05 -5.98 -6.48
CA PHE A 46 -4.51 -4.64 -6.26
C PHE A 46 -5.47 -3.56 -6.77
N ALA A 47 -5.92 -3.63 -8.02
CA ALA A 47 -6.87 -2.71 -8.65
C ALA A 47 -8.18 -2.61 -7.86
N GLN A 48 -8.68 -3.74 -7.35
CA GLN A 48 -9.85 -3.78 -6.49
C GLN A 48 -9.64 -2.98 -5.19
N ALA A 49 -8.46 -3.12 -4.57
CA ALA A 49 -8.14 -2.44 -3.32
C ALA A 49 -7.98 -0.92 -3.50
N ILE A 50 -7.36 -0.49 -4.61
CA ILE A 50 -7.17 0.94 -4.93
C ILE A 50 -8.38 1.59 -5.60
N ALA A 51 -9.43 0.82 -5.91
CA ALA A 51 -10.63 1.33 -6.54
C ALA A 51 -11.27 2.48 -5.72
N PRO A 52 -11.89 3.49 -6.38
CA PRO A 52 -12.54 4.58 -5.69
C PRO A 52 -13.62 4.08 -4.71
N SER A 53 -13.59 4.55 -3.47
CA SER A 53 -14.64 4.26 -2.49
C SER A 53 -15.83 5.18 -2.70
N LEU A 54 -17.04 4.65 -2.55
CA LEU A 54 -18.28 5.42 -2.52
C LEU A 54 -18.60 5.97 -1.12
N PHE A 55 -17.87 5.51 -0.07
CA PHE A 55 -18.22 5.74 1.33
C PHE A 55 -17.12 6.44 2.13
N ALA A 56 -15.86 6.33 1.72
CA ALA A 56 -14.73 6.88 2.45
C ALA A 56 -14.04 8.01 1.67
N ASP A 57 -13.95 9.18 2.29
CA ASP A 57 -13.31 10.36 1.70
C ASP A 57 -11.78 10.24 1.62
N LYS A 58 -11.17 9.43 2.51
CA LYS A 58 -9.72 9.27 2.63
C LYS A 58 -9.37 7.83 2.94
N ARG A 59 -8.41 7.25 2.21
CA ARG A 59 -8.02 5.85 2.32
C ARG A 59 -6.51 5.68 2.30
N VAL A 60 -6.05 4.60 2.90
CA VAL A 60 -4.67 4.15 2.89
C VAL A 60 -4.66 2.67 2.53
N VAL A 61 -3.96 2.32 1.46
CA VAL A 61 -3.65 0.93 1.10
C VAL A 61 -2.21 0.66 1.51
N VAL A 62 -1.99 -0.39 2.30
CA VAL A 62 -0.67 -0.88 2.68
C VAL A 62 -0.45 -2.21 1.98
N LEU A 63 0.57 -2.26 1.13
CA LEU A 63 1.02 -3.50 0.50
C LEU A 63 2.28 -3.98 1.22
N LYS A 64 2.15 -5.08 1.96
CA LYS A 64 3.24 -5.72 2.69
C LYS A 64 3.94 -6.75 1.81
N ASP A 65 5.22 -6.97 2.11
CA ASP A 65 6.04 -8.00 1.46
C ASP A 65 6.01 -7.90 -0.06
N LEU A 66 6.26 -6.68 -0.58
CA LEU A 66 6.23 -6.34 -2.00
C LEU A 66 7.11 -7.27 -2.86
N GLN A 67 8.21 -7.77 -2.29
CA GLN A 67 9.12 -8.70 -2.94
C GLN A 67 8.49 -10.07 -3.26
N ASP A 68 7.39 -10.42 -2.60
CA ASP A 68 6.70 -11.71 -2.74
C ASP A 68 5.54 -11.66 -3.75
N LEU A 69 5.35 -10.52 -4.43
CA LEU A 69 4.36 -10.40 -5.51
C LEU A 69 4.68 -11.36 -6.65
N ILE A 70 3.63 -11.93 -7.24
CA ILE A 70 3.74 -12.59 -8.54
C ILE A 70 3.93 -11.55 -9.65
N SER A 71 4.58 -11.95 -10.74
CA SER A 71 4.97 -11.07 -11.85
C SER A 71 3.80 -10.25 -12.42
N GLU A 72 2.63 -10.87 -12.56
CA GLU A 72 1.44 -10.25 -13.12
C GLU A 72 0.90 -9.13 -12.22
N VAL A 73 0.94 -9.32 -10.90
CA VAL A 73 0.53 -8.29 -9.92
C VAL A 73 1.60 -7.22 -9.79
N GLN A 74 2.88 -7.59 -9.88
CA GLN A 74 3.97 -6.62 -9.92
C GLN A 74 3.79 -5.64 -11.09
N GLU A 75 3.51 -6.15 -12.30
CA GLU A 75 3.26 -5.31 -13.48
C GLU A 75 2.06 -4.37 -13.26
N GLU A 76 0.99 -4.87 -12.63
CA GLU A 76 -0.18 -4.06 -12.26
C GLU A 76 0.18 -2.89 -11.32
N VAL A 77 0.98 -3.17 -10.29
CA VAL A 77 1.45 -2.16 -9.33
C VAL A 77 2.37 -1.14 -10.02
N GLU A 78 3.34 -1.58 -10.81
CA GLU A 78 4.26 -0.71 -11.55
C GLU A 78 3.53 0.21 -12.53
N ASN A 79 2.52 -0.31 -13.23
CA ASN A 79 1.67 0.48 -14.13
C ASN A 79 0.90 1.57 -13.38
N TYR A 80 0.40 1.28 -12.18
CA TYR A 80 -0.27 2.29 -11.36
C TYR A 80 0.72 3.34 -10.83
N LEU A 81 1.87 2.92 -10.31
CA LEU A 81 2.88 3.82 -9.76
C LEU A 81 3.51 4.74 -10.82
N SER A 82 3.68 4.26 -12.06
CA SER A 82 4.18 5.07 -13.17
C SER A 82 3.17 6.10 -13.68
N ALA A 83 1.88 5.92 -13.40
CA ALA A 83 0.82 6.86 -13.75
C ALA A 83 0.53 7.92 -12.68
N LEU A 84 1.21 7.87 -11.53
CA LEU A 84 0.93 8.67 -10.34
C LEU A 84 1.58 10.07 -10.31
N ASP A 85 2.18 10.53 -11.43
CA ASP A 85 2.88 11.83 -11.65
C ASP A 85 2.70 12.90 -10.56
#